data_AF-A0A0C2C925-F1
#
_entry.id   AF-A0A0C2C925-F1
#
_cell.length_a   1.000
_cell.length_b   1.000
_cell.length_c   1.000
_cell.angle_alpha   90.00
_cell.angle_beta   90.00
_cell.angle_gamma   90.00
#
_symmetry.space_group_name_H-M   'P 1'
#
loop_
_entity.id
_entity.type
_entity.pdbx_description
1 polymer ?
#
loop_
_entity_poly.entity_id
_entity_poly.type
_entity_poly.pdbx_seq_one_letter_code
_entity_poly.pdbx_strand_id
1 'polypeptide(L)'
;MNIWSLQNQRKPVEFRRGKDREINFESARSNAEKLEPEKAEAILSWDFNLLRKKLQNGDVSCTDVLRAYQSAALSSTERTNCVCMFVEDNCESFEVCPIGIDGLFRQIPGGLASER
;
A
#
# COMPACT_ATOMS: atom_id res chain seq x y z
N MET A 1 -12.54 -14.33 -42.77
CA MET A 1 -12.12 -13.77 -41.47
C MET A 1 -10.62 -13.94 -41.36
N ASN A 2 -9.89 -12.84 -41.16
CA ASN A 2 -8.45 -12.75 -41.39
C ASN A 2 -7.76 -12.68 -40.03
N ILE A 3 -6.66 -13.42 -39.84
CA ILE A 3 -5.90 -13.44 -38.57
C ILE A 3 -5.46 -12.02 -38.15
N TRP A 4 -5.19 -11.15 -39.12
CA TRP A 4 -4.87 -9.73 -38.93
C TRP A 4 -5.98 -8.90 -38.25
N SER A 5 -7.25 -9.27 -38.40
CA SER A 5 -8.38 -8.56 -37.81
C SER A 5 -8.54 -8.86 -36.31
N LEU A 6 -8.05 -10.01 -35.82
CA LEU A 6 -8.13 -10.42 -34.42
C LEU A 6 -7.02 -9.80 -33.55
N GLN A 7 -5.86 -9.49 -34.13
CA GLN A 7 -4.76 -8.83 -33.40
C GLN A 7 -5.04 -7.35 -33.10
N ASN A 8 -5.93 -6.70 -33.87
CA ASN A 8 -6.22 -5.28 -33.71
C ASN A 8 -7.23 -4.97 -32.57
N GLN A 9 -7.93 -5.97 -32.04
CA GLN A 9 -8.90 -5.79 -30.93
C GLN A 9 -8.34 -6.14 -29.54
N ARG A 10 -7.12 -6.69 -29.43
CA ARG A 10 -6.48 -7.04 -28.14
C ARG A 10 -5.63 -5.92 -27.53
N LYS A 11 -5.26 -4.91 -28.33
CA LYS A 11 -4.47 -3.75 -27.88
C LYS A 11 -5.09 -2.87 -26.79
N PRO A 12 -6.42 -2.71 -26.63
CA PRO A 12 -6.95 -1.72 -25.68
C PRO A 12 -6.84 -2.15 -24.21
N VAL A 13 -6.80 -3.45 -23.90
CA VAL A 13 -6.80 -3.92 -22.51
C VAL A 13 -5.41 -3.83 -21.88
N GLU A 14 -4.38 -4.28 -22.59
CA GLU A 14 -2.99 -4.21 -22.11
C GLU A 14 -2.50 -2.77 -22.00
N PHE A 15 -2.86 -1.92 -22.97
CA PHE A 15 -2.54 -0.50 -22.94
C PHE A 15 -3.23 0.26 -21.79
N ARG A 16 -4.49 -0.08 -21.48
CA ARG A 16 -5.18 0.47 -20.30
C ARG A 16 -4.51 0.03 -19.01
N ARG A 17 -4.25 -1.27 -18.85
CA ARG A 17 -3.56 -1.82 -17.66
C ARG A 17 -2.18 -1.20 -17.42
N GLY A 18 -1.42 -0.93 -18.49
CA GLY A 18 -0.12 -0.24 -18.37
C GLY A 18 -0.26 1.20 -17.85
N LYS A 19 -1.25 1.94 -18.35
CA LYS A 19 -1.53 3.31 -17.91
C LYS A 19 -2.09 3.39 -16.50
N ASP A 20 -3.01 2.49 -16.16
CA ASP A 20 -3.61 2.42 -14.82
C ASP A 20 -2.52 2.13 -13.79
N ARG A 21 -1.56 1.24 -14.12
CA ARG A 21 -0.38 0.99 -13.31
C ARG A 21 0.49 2.23 -13.15
N GLU A 22 0.79 2.93 -14.24
CA GLU A 22 1.62 4.15 -14.18
C GLU A 22 0.99 5.24 -13.30
N ILE A 23 -0.32 5.49 -13.46
CA ILE A 23 -1.09 6.44 -12.63
C ILE A 23 -1.06 6.03 -11.15
N ASN A 24 -1.19 4.74 -10.87
CA ASN A 24 -1.19 4.22 -9.51
C ASN A 24 0.19 4.36 -8.84
N PHE A 25 1.27 4.11 -9.58
CA PHE A 25 2.64 4.31 -9.10
C PHE A 25 2.95 5.80 -8.89
N GLU A 26 2.52 6.69 -9.78
CA GLU A 26 2.66 8.14 -9.62
C GLU A 26 1.94 8.62 -8.35
N SER A 27 0.72 8.12 -8.12
CA SER A 27 -0.08 8.44 -6.94
C SER A 27 0.59 7.94 -5.65
N ALA A 28 1.14 6.73 -5.66
CA ALA A 28 1.90 6.18 -4.54
C ALA A 28 3.19 6.99 -4.26
N ARG A 29 3.89 7.44 -5.31
CA ARG A 29 5.08 8.28 -5.19
C ARG A 29 4.76 9.63 -4.58
N SER A 30 3.73 10.32 -5.10
CA SER A 30 3.28 11.59 -4.55
C SER A 30 2.84 11.48 -3.07
N ASN A 31 2.24 10.35 -2.69
CA ASN A 31 1.90 10.11 -1.28
C ASN A 31 3.12 9.84 -0.40
N ALA A 32 4.10 9.06 -0.90
CA ALA A 32 5.34 8.79 -0.18
C ALA A 32 6.16 10.07 0.06
N GLU A 33 6.20 11.00 -0.91
CA GLU A 33 6.92 12.28 -0.81
C GLU A 33 6.35 13.24 0.25
N LYS A 34 5.10 13.02 0.72
CA LYS A 34 4.50 13.82 1.81
C LYS A 34 5.10 13.53 3.18
N LEU A 35 5.92 12.50 3.32
CA LEU A 35 6.55 12.11 4.58
C LEU A 35 8.05 12.46 4.56
N GLU A 36 8.53 13.06 5.65
CA GLU A 36 9.95 13.33 5.85
C GLU A 36 10.77 12.03 5.81
N PRO A 37 11.91 12.00 5.09
CA PRO A 37 12.71 10.79 4.91
C PRO A 37 13.23 10.24 6.23
N GLU A 38 13.62 11.11 7.17
CA GLU A 38 14.08 10.70 8.51
C GLU A 38 12.98 9.97 9.30
N LYS A 39 11.72 10.42 9.18
CA LYS A 39 10.58 9.75 9.81
C LYS A 39 10.30 8.41 9.15
N ALA A 40 10.42 8.32 7.83
CA ALA A 40 10.25 7.08 7.10
C ALA A 40 11.29 6.04 7.55
N GLU A 41 12.56 6.42 7.63
CA GLU A 41 13.63 5.54 8.11
C GLU A 41 13.41 5.09 9.56
N ALA A 42 12.99 6.01 10.43
CA ALA A 42 12.65 5.66 11.81
C ALA A 42 11.53 4.63 11.88
N ILE A 43 10.44 4.80 11.11
CA ILE A 43 9.33 3.85 11.06
C ILE A 43 9.78 2.48 10.54
N LEU A 44 10.55 2.46 9.46
CA LEU A 44 11.05 1.23 8.84
C LEU A 44 12.05 0.47 9.71
N SER A 45 12.71 1.16 10.65
CA SER A 45 13.64 0.55 11.60
C SER A 45 12.97 -0.22 12.74
N TRP A 46 11.66 -0.02 12.98
CA TRP A 46 10.96 -0.67 14.09
C TRP A 46 10.57 -2.10 13.76
N ASP A 47 10.59 -2.95 14.78
CA ASP A 47 9.98 -4.26 14.69
C ASP A 47 8.44 -4.14 14.76
N PHE A 48 7.76 -5.20 14.32
CA PHE A 48 6.30 -5.23 14.28
C PHE A 48 5.66 -4.96 15.66
N ASN A 49 6.25 -5.47 16.74
CA ASN A 49 5.67 -5.28 18.07
C ASN A 49 5.78 -3.83 18.53
N LEU A 50 6.90 -3.16 18.26
CA LEU A 50 7.09 -1.75 18.58
C LEU A 50 6.20 -0.86 17.69
N LEU A 51 6.12 -1.15 16.39
CA LEU A 51 5.26 -0.41 15.46
C LEU A 51 3.79 -0.52 15.90
N ARG A 52 3.32 -1.72 16.24
CA ARG A 52 1.95 -1.93 16.75
C ARG A 52 1.70 -1.13 18.02
N LYS A 53 2.62 -1.17 18.99
CA LYS A 53 2.49 -0.41 20.24
C LYS A 53 2.42 1.09 19.98
N LYS A 54 3.28 1.63 19.12
CA LYS A 54 3.29 3.05 18.77
C LYS A 54 2.00 3.49 18.06
N LEU A 55 1.47 2.64 17.18
CA LEU A 55 0.16 2.87 16.58
C LEU A 55 -0.98 2.82 17.61
N GLN A 56 -0.92 1.91 18.59
CA GLN A 56 -1.94 1.78 19.66
C GLN A 56 -1.92 2.97 20.60
N ASN A 57 -0.73 3.48 20.90
CA ASN A 57 -0.54 4.65 21.75
C ASN A 57 -0.87 5.97 21.03
N GLY A 58 -0.96 5.96 19.70
CA GLY A 58 -1.11 7.18 18.89
C GLY A 58 0.19 7.99 18.76
N ASP A 59 1.34 7.41 19.09
CA ASP A 59 2.66 8.05 18.96
C ASP A 59 3.01 8.34 17.49
N VAL A 60 2.42 7.59 16.57
CA VAL A 60 2.66 7.65 15.12
C VAL A 60 1.34 7.50 14.39
N SER A 61 1.12 8.32 13.36
CA SER A 61 -0.07 8.22 12.53
C SER A 61 -0.02 6.98 11.62
N CYS A 62 -1.17 6.32 11.44
CA CYS A 62 -1.31 5.24 10.47
C CYS A 62 -0.97 5.72 9.04
N THR A 63 -1.27 6.98 8.72
CA THR A 63 -0.96 7.57 7.40
C THR A 63 0.55 7.72 7.19
N ASP A 64 1.30 8.08 8.21
CA ASP A 64 2.76 8.18 8.13
C ASP A 64 3.39 6.79 7.97
N VAL A 65 2.88 5.79 8.69
CA VAL A 65 3.33 4.40 8.52
C VAL A 65 3.07 3.90 7.11
N LEU A 66 1.87 4.15 6.57
CA LEU A 66 1.53 3.76 5.21
C LEU A 66 2.47 4.41 4.17
N ARG A 67 2.75 5.71 4.30
CA ARG A 67 3.67 6.43 3.40
C ARG A 67 5.10 5.90 3.48
N ALA A 68 5.58 5.56 4.68
CA ALA A 68 6.90 4.96 4.86
C ALA A 68 7.02 3.59 4.18
N TYR A 69 5.99 2.74 4.27
CA TYR A 69 6.01 1.45 3.58
C TYR A 69 5.79 1.59 2.07
N GLN A 70 5.03 2.59 1.61
CA GLN A 70 4.92 2.91 0.18
C GLN A 70 6.27 3.31 -0.41
N SER A 71 7.06 4.14 0.29
CA SER A 71 8.39 4.54 -0.19
C SER A 71 9.35 3.34 -0.29
N ALA A 72 9.34 2.45 0.72
CA ALA A 72 10.14 1.22 0.72
C ALA A 72 9.70 0.24 -0.38
N ALA A 73 8.39 0.14 -0.62
CA ALA A 73 7.84 -0.72 -1.66
C ALA A 73 8.20 -0.20 -3.07
N LEU A 74 8.16 1.12 -3.29
CA LEU A 74 8.59 1.75 -4.54
C LEU A 74 10.07 1.47 -4.81
N SER A 75 10.96 1.70 -3.83
CA SER A 75 12.40 1.46 -3.99
C SER A 75 12.73 -0.01 -4.25
N SER A 76 11.99 -0.93 -3.63
CA SER A 76 12.15 -2.37 -3.85
C SER A 76 11.63 -2.83 -5.21
N THR A 77 10.56 -2.20 -5.70
CA THR A 77 9.95 -2.53 -6.99
C THR A 77 10.83 -2.17 -8.16
N GLU A 78 11.63 -1.10 -8.08
CA GLU A 78 12.59 -0.75 -9.12
C GLU A 78 13.58 -1.88 -9.43
N ARG A 79 13.92 -2.70 -8.43
CA ARG A 79 14.89 -3.79 -8.56
C ARG A 79 14.24 -5.14 -8.82
N THR A 80 13.07 -5.39 -8.26
CA THR A 80 12.46 -6.73 -8.22
C THR A 80 11.15 -6.84 -8.98
N ASN A 81 10.56 -5.71 -9.39
CA ASN A 81 9.23 -5.65 -9.99
C ASN A 81 8.16 -6.38 -9.15
N CYS A 82 8.28 -6.32 -7.81
CA CYS A 82 7.46 -7.09 -6.88
C CYS A 82 6.05 -6.50 -6.67
N VAL A 83 5.86 -5.19 -6.88
CA VAL A 83 4.55 -4.53 -6.74
C VAL A 83 3.86 -4.43 -8.09
N CYS A 84 2.65 -4.98 -8.16
CA CYS A 84 1.78 -4.87 -9.33
C CYS A 84 0.94 -3.59 -9.29
N MET A 85 0.26 -3.34 -8.16
CA MET A 85 -0.58 -2.17 -7.90
C MET A 85 -0.59 -1.89 -6.38
N PHE A 86 -0.74 -0.62 -6.02
CA PHE A 86 -1.07 -0.16 -4.68
C PHE A 86 -2.58 -0.05 -4.54
N VAL A 87 -3.12 -0.46 -3.40
CA VAL A 87 -4.53 -0.34 -3.09
C VAL A 87 -4.85 1.14 -2.84
N GLU A 88 -5.75 1.71 -3.64
CA GLU A 88 -6.26 3.08 -3.51
C GLU A 88 -7.37 3.14 -2.46
N ASP A 89 -7.10 2.66 -1.25
CA ASP A 89 -7.97 2.95 -0.12
C ASP A 89 -7.55 4.31 0.42
N ASN A 90 -8.48 5.27 0.37
CA ASN A 90 -8.28 6.68 0.74
C ASN A 90 -7.40 6.81 2.00
N CYS A 91 -6.13 7.19 1.80
CA CYS A 91 -5.19 7.45 2.90
C CYS A 91 -5.73 8.49 3.89
N GLU A 92 -6.62 9.38 3.44
CA GLU A 92 -7.30 10.40 4.26
C GLU A 92 -8.45 9.84 5.13
N SER A 93 -8.98 8.65 4.82
CA SER A 93 -10.05 8.03 5.62
C SER A 93 -9.55 7.44 6.95
N PHE A 94 -8.24 7.32 7.13
CA PHE A 94 -7.64 6.89 8.39
C PHE A 94 -7.58 7.99 9.46
N GLU A 95 -7.90 9.25 9.12
CA GLU A 95 -8.00 10.34 10.10
C GLU A 95 -9.24 10.22 11.01
N VAL A 96 -10.20 9.33 10.69
CA VAL A 96 -11.46 9.18 11.44
C VAL A 96 -11.73 7.72 11.79
N CYS A 97 -10.82 7.06 12.50
CA CYS A 97 -11.15 5.83 13.23
C CYS A 97 -11.21 6.12 14.73
N PRO A 98 -12.39 6.45 15.30
CA PRO A 98 -12.59 6.52 16.75
C PRO A 98 -12.62 5.12 17.41
N ILE A 99 -12.50 4.06 16.61
CA ILE A 99 -12.44 2.69 17.06
C ILE A 99 -10.97 2.31 16.99
N GLY A 100 -10.34 2.13 18.14
CA GLY A 100 -8.97 1.65 18.25
C GLY A 100 -8.73 0.45 17.33
N ILE A 101 -7.47 0.28 16.91
CA ILE A 101 -6.98 -0.77 16.01
C ILE A 101 -7.30 -2.22 16.42
N ASP A 102 -7.95 -2.43 17.57
CA ASP A 102 -8.60 -3.68 17.94
C ASP A 102 -9.74 -4.09 16.97
N GLY A 103 -10.31 -3.14 16.22
CA GLY A 103 -11.37 -3.40 15.23
C GLY A 103 -10.87 -3.87 13.86
N LEU A 104 -9.72 -3.37 13.38
CA LEU A 104 -9.25 -3.60 12.01
C LEU A 104 -8.58 -4.98 11.84
N PHE A 105 -8.00 -5.54 12.91
CA PHE A 105 -7.31 -6.83 12.86
C PHE A 105 -8.25 -8.05 12.87
N ARG A 106 -9.55 -7.86 13.13
CA ARG A 106 -10.55 -8.95 13.15
C ARG A 106 -11.07 -9.38 11.77
N GLN A 107 -10.65 -8.71 10.70
CA GLN A 107 -11.14 -8.97 9.34
C GLN A 107 -10.13 -9.62 8.40
N ILE A 108 -9.05 -10.22 8.91
CA ILE A 108 -8.27 -11.19 8.11
C ILE A 108 -8.97 -12.56 8.20
N PRO A 109 -9.63 -13.04 7.13
CA PRO A 109 -10.23 -14.37 7.14
C PRO A 109 -9.10 -15.40 6.97
N GLY A 110 -8.51 -15.84 8.08
CA GLY A 110 -7.45 -16.83 8.04
C GLY A 110 -6.54 -16.80 9.26
N GLY A 111 -7.10 -16.99 10.45
CA GLY A 111 -6.33 -17.15 11.68
C GLY A 111 -7.09 -18.05 12.62
N LEU A 112 -6.75 -19.33 12.60
CA LEU A 112 -7.34 -20.37 13.44
C LEU A 112 -7.49 -19.93 14.89
N ALA A 113 -8.70 -20.11 15.39
CA ALA A 113 -9.00 -20.19 16.81
C ALA A 113 -8.05 -21.17 17.50
N SER A 114 -7.47 -20.73 18.61
CA SER A 114 -7.21 -21.63 19.73
C SER A 114 -7.26 -20.80 21.01
N GLU A 115 -8.44 -20.78 21.62
CA GLU A 115 -8.56 -20.59 23.06
C GLU A 115 -7.65 -21.60 23.77
N ARG A 116 -6.80 -21.10 24.68
CA ARG A 116 -6.57 -21.63 26.02
C ARG A 116 -5.66 -20.68 26.79
#